data_AF-A0A836QJ63-F1
#
_entry.id   AF-A0A836QJ63-F1
#
_cell.length_a   1.000
_cell.length_b   1.000
_cell.length_c   1.000
_cell.angle_alpha   90.00
_cell.angle_beta   90.00
_cell.angle_gamma   90.00
#
_symmetry.space_group_name_H-M   'P 1'
#
loop_
_entity.id
_entity.type
_entity.pdbx_description
1 polymer ?
#
loop_
_entity_poly.entity_id
_entity_poly.type
_entity_poly.pdbx_seq_one_letter_code
_entity_poly.pdbx_strand_id
1 'polypeptide(L)'
;MAKRLRRNTAFVKAKLLAAGLPIGDPAFPVFSLDCPDKKAATALRRRLLANGIYPSCIRYPTGSEGAFYRFAISSEHTRAQLESLVNALTAG
;
A
#
# COMPACT_ATOMS: atom_id res chain seq x y z
N MET A 1 9.15 20.34 -5.75
CA MET A 1 8.20 19.28 -5.35
C MET A 1 8.66 17.86 -5.67
N ALA A 2 9.22 17.58 -6.85
CA ALA A 2 9.68 16.23 -7.25
C ALA A 2 10.65 15.52 -6.26
N LYS A 3 11.53 16.26 -5.57
CA LYS A 3 12.49 15.68 -4.60
C LYS A 3 11.80 15.09 -3.35
N ARG A 4 10.72 15.71 -2.85
CA ARG A 4 9.97 15.19 -1.69
C ARG A 4 9.20 13.93 -2.07
N LEU A 5 8.47 13.96 -3.19
CA LEU A 5 7.76 12.81 -3.73
C LEU A 5 8.68 11.59 -3.94
N ARG A 6 9.84 11.80 -4.59
CA ARG A 6 10.85 10.74 -4.80
C ARG A 6 11.35 10.16 -3.48
N ARG A 7 11.66 11.01 -2.49
CA ARG A 7 12.12 10.56 -1.17
C ARG A 7 11.05 9.75 -0.43
N ASN A 8 9.80 10.21 -0.46
CA ASN A 8 8.67 9.51 0.16
C ASN A 8 8.44 8.15 -0.49
N THR A 9 8.46 8.11 -1.83
CA THR A 9 8.30 6.87 -2.62
C THR A 9 9.43 5.89 -2.33
N ALA A 10 10.68 6.35 -2.39
CA ALA A 10 11.85 5.51 -2.13
C ALA A 10 11.83 4.92 -0.71
N PHE A 11 11.38 5.69 0.28
CA PHE A 11 11.23 5.21 1.65
C PHE A 11 10.20 4.08 1.76
N VAL A 12 8.99 4.30 1.25
CA VAL A 12 7.92 3.27 1.32
C VAL A 12 8.38 2.02 0.58
N LYS A 13 8.91 2.18 -0.64
CA LYS A 13 9.40 1.06 -1.44
C LYS A 13 10.48 0.25 -0.70
N ALA A 14 11.50 0.91 -0.16
CA ALA A 14 12.57 0.22 0.56
C ALA A 14 12.04 -0.59 1.75
N LYS A 15 11.09 -0.04 2.51
CA LYS A 15 10.49 -0.73 3.66
C LYS A 15 9.61 -1.91 3.25
N LEU A 16 8.78 -1.75 2.22
CA LEU A 16 7.90 -2.83 1.75
C LEU A 16 8.69 -3.97 1.09
N LEU A 17 9.74 -3.66 0.34
CA LEU A 17 10.66 -4.68 -0.20
C LEU A 17 11.42 -5.41 0.91
N ALA A 18 11.90 -4.69 1.93
CA ALA A 18 12.57 -5.30 3.08
C ALA A 18 11.63 -6.22 3.88
N ALA A 19 10.32 -5.97 3.85
CA ALA A 19 9.30 -6.82 4.44
C ALA A 19 8.80 -7.95 3.50
N GLY A 20 9.37 -8.07 2.29
CA GLY A 20 9.04 -9.14 1.34
C GLY A 20 7.72 -8.96 0.59
N LEU A 21 7.10 -7.77 0.59
CA LEU A 21 5.84 -7.57 -0.13
C LEU A 21 6.08 -7.53 -1.66
N PRO A 22 5.18 -8.14 -2.46
CA PRO A 22 5.32 -8.23 -3.92
C PRO A 22 4.85 -6.95 -4.62
N ILE A 23 5.43 -5.80 -4.28
CA ILE A 23 5.05 -4.49 -4.85
C ILE A 23 5.69 -4.20 -6.22
N GLY A 24 6.56 -5.09 -6.71
CA GLY A 24 7.35 -4.91 -7.93
C GLY A 24 8.40 -3.79 -7.83
N ASP A 25 9.01 -3.44 -8.95
CA ASP A 25 9.77 -2.19 -9.11
C ASP A 25 8.94 -1.16 -9.88
N PRO A 26 8.04 -0.42 -9.21
CA PRO A 26 7.32 0.64 -9.88
C PRO A 26 8.26 1.84 -10.08
N ALA A 27 8.46 2.22 -11.34
CA ALA A 27 9.11 3.48 -11.72
C ALA A 27 8.32 4.74 -11.28
N PHE A 28 7.11 4.55 -10.76
CA PHE A 28 6.13 5.58 -10.43
C PHE A 28 5.81 5.59 -8.92
N PRO A 29 5.34 6.71 -8.35
CA PRO A 29 4.97 6.83 -6.93
C PRO A 29 3.64 6.14 -6.61
N VAL A 30 3.35 5.03 -7.31
CA VAL A 30 2.10 4.28 -7.18
C VAL A 30 2.43 2.80 -7.20
N PHE A 31 1.90 2.06 -6.24
CA PHE A 31 2.06 0.61 -6.17
C PHE A 31 0.71 -0.05 -5.87
N SER A 32 0.62 -1.32 -6.23
CA SER A 32 -0.55 -2.16 -5.97
C SER A 32 -0.17 -3.34 -5.11
N LEU A 33 -1.08 -3.77 -4.25
CA LEU A 33 -1.02 -5.05 -3.56
C LEU A 33 -2.18 -5.91 -4.03
N ASP A 34 -1.84 -7.10 -4.54
CA ASP A 34 -2.82 -8.14 -4.85
C ASP A 34 -3.13 -8.94 -3.59
N CYS A 35 -4.42 -9.11 -3.31
CA CYS A 35 -4.92 -9.95 -2.24
C CYS A 35 -5.87 -10.98 -2.88
N PRO A 36 -5.37 -12.13 -3.33
CA PRO A 36 -6.19 -13.13 -4.02
C PRO A 36 -7.25 -13.76 -3.11
N ASP A 37 -7.02 -13.77 -1.79
CA ASP A 37 -7.95 -14.28 -0.80
C ASP A 37 -8.82 -13.17 -0.17
N LYS A 38 -10.13 -13.42 -0.08
CA LYS A 38 -11.11 -12.48 0.47
C LYS A 38 -10.90 -12.17 1.95
N LYS A 39 -10.48 -13.15 2.75
CA LYS A 39 -10.22 -12.95 4.19
C LYS A 39 -8.99 -12.07 4.36
N ALA A 40 -7.90 -12.34 3.63
CA ALA A 40 -6.70 -11.52 3.61
C ALA A 40 -7.01 -10.07 3.17
N ALA A 41 -7.78 -9.90 2.09
CA ALA A 41 -8.22 -8.59 1.62
C ALA A 41 -9.06 -7.84 2.68
N THR A 42 -9.95 -8.54 3.39
CA THR A 42 -10.81 -7.94 4.42
C THR A 42 -10.00 -7.58 5.67
N ALA A 43 -9.09 -8.44 6.10
CA ALA A 43 -8.20 -8.20 7.24
C ALA A 43 -7.31 -6.98 6.97
N LEU A 44 -6.69 -6.91 5.79
CA LEU A 44 -5.89 -5.77 5.37
C LEU A 44 -6.71 -4.47 5.39
N ARG A 45 -7.93 -4.48 4.84
CA ARG A 45 -8.82 -3.31 4.89
C ARG A 45 -9.08 -2.85 6.32
N ARG A 46 -9.44 -3.77 7.21
CA ARG A 46 -9.71 -3.46 8.62
C ARG A 46 -8.49 -2.83 9.28
N ARG A 47 -7.31 -3.39 9.04
CA ARG A 47 -6.05 -2.87 9.59
C ARG A 47 -5.72 -1.47 9.07
N LEU A 48 -5.90 -1.22 7.78
CA LEU A 48 -5.69 0.11 7.19
C LEU A 48 -6.66 1.13 7.80
N LEU A 49 -7.94 0.80 7.89
CA LEU A 49 -8.94 1.69 8.49
C LEU A 49 -8.68 1.95 9.97
N ALA A 50 -8.26 0.94 10.74
CA ALA A 50 -7.88 1.10 12.15
C ALA A 50 -6.68 2.05 12.35
N ASN A 51 -5.83 2.19 11.33
CA ASN A 51 -4.71 3.14 11.32
C ASN A 51 -5.08 4.49 10.65
N GLY A 52 -6.37 4.75 10.40
CA GLY A 52 -6.84 5.98 9.77
C GLY A 52 -6.49 6.10 8.28
N ILE A 53 -6.15 4.99 7.63
CA ILE A 53 -5.78 4.95 6.21
C ILE A 53 -6.98 4.44 5.42
N TYR A 54 -7.49 5.25 4.50
CA TYR A 54 -8.55 4.87 3.57
C TYR A 54 -7.96 4.29 2.28
N PRO A 55 -8.09 2.98 2.01
CA PRO A 55 -7.44 2.37 0.86
C PRO A 55 -8.33 2.36 -0.39
N SER A 56 -7.72 2.60 -1.56
CA SER A 56 -8.39 2.41 -2.86
C SER A 56 -8.48 0.92 -3.19
N CYS A 57 -9.59 0.30 -2.78
CA CYS A 57 -9.92 -1.09 -3.06
C CYS A 57 -10.58 -1.22 -4.44
N ILE A 58 -9.98 -2.02 -5.32
CA ILE A 58 -10.47 -2.34 -6.65
C ILE A 58 -10.86 -3.82 -6.67
N ARG A 59 -12.09 -4.11 -7.09
CA ARG A 59 -12.60 -5.47 -7.28
C ARG A 59 -13.07 -5.62 -8.71
N TYR A 60 -12.53 -6.60 -9.42
CA TYR A 60 -12.96 -6.92 -10.77
C TYR A 60 -14.09 -7.96 -10.72
N PRO A 61 -15.11 -7.85 -11.59
CA PRO A 61 -16.19 -8.83 -11.67
C PRO A 61 -15.76 -10.10 -12.43
N THR A 62 -14.57 -10.63 -12.15
CA THR A 62 -13.93 -11.72 -12.90
C THR A 62 -14.09 -13.10 -12.24
N GLY A 63 -15.00 -13.24 -11.27
CA GLY A 63 -15.22 -14.48 -10.53
C GLY A 63 -14.18 -14.77 -9.44
N SER A 64 -13.13 -13.95 -9.31
CA SER A 64 -12.19 -14.01 -8.17
C SER A 64 -12.75 -13.23 -6.99
N GLU A 65 -12.72 -13.82 -5.78
CA GLU A 65 -13.13 -13.15 -4.54
C GLU A 65 -12.06 -12.20 -3.97
N GLY A 66 -10.90 -12.10 -4.63
CA GLY A 66 -9.79 -11.26 -4.24
C GLY A 66 -10.05 -9.75 -4.35
N ALA A 67 -9.04 -8.95 -4.01
CA ALA A 67 -9.06 -7.50 -4.14
C ALA A 67 -7.67 -6.96 -4.48
N PHE A 68 -7.64 -5.87 -5.23
CA PHE A 68 -6.44 -5.09 -5.47
C PHE A 68 -6.49 -3.80 -4.66
N TYR A 69 -5.44 -3.51 -3.90
CA TYR A 69 -5.30 -2.24 -3.21
C TYR A 69 -4.25 -1.39 -3.90
N ARG A 70 -4.63 -0.19 -4.34
CA ARG A 70 -3.70 0.74 -4.99
C ARG A 70 -3.38 1.90 -4.06
N PHE A 71 -2.10 2.24 -3.95
CA PHE A 71 -1.60 3.31 -3.10
C PHE A 71 -0.81 4.30 -3.95
N ALA A 72 -1.20 5.57 -3.89
CA ALA A 72 -0.48 6.68 -4.53
C ALA A 72 0.21 7.52 -3.46
N ILE A 73 1.54 7.55 -3.50
CA ILE A 73 2.36 8.39 -2.63
C ILE A 73 2.38 9.81 -3.20
N SER A 74 2.26 10.80 -2.31
CA SER A 74 2.34 12.22 -2.68
C SER A 74 3.45 12.94 -1.92
N SER A 75 3.80 14.16 -2.36
CA SER A 75 4.80 15.01 -1.68
C SER A 75 4.31 15.57 -0.34
N GLU A 76 3.01 15.56 -0.11
CA GLU A 76 2.29 16.14 1.03
C GLU A 76 2.22 15.16 2.20
N HIS A 77 2.42 13.87 1.94
CA HIS A 77 2.49 12.86 2.99
C HIS A 77 3.67 13.13 3.93
N THR A 78 3.39 13.13 5.22
CA THR A 78 4.42 13.25 6.27
C THR A 78 5.12 11.92 6.49
N ARG A 79 6.31 11.96 7.11
CA ARG A 79 7.05 10.73 7.46
C ARG A 79 6.21 9.79 8.31
N ALA A 80 5.52 10.32 9.33
CA ALA A 80 4.70 9.53 10.25
C ALA A 80 3.53 8.85 9.53
N GLN A 81 2.89 9.51 8.56
CA GLN A 81 1.84 8.89 7.74
C GLN A 81 2.39 7.72 6.91
N LEU A 82 3.58 7.87 6.34
CA LEU A 82 4.22 6.81 5.55
C LEU A 82 4.67 5.64 6.43
N GLU A 83 5.15 5.91 7.65
CA GLU A 83 5.48 4.87 8.63
C GLU A 83 4.24 4.11 9.10
N SER A 84 3.14 4.82 9.39
CA SER A 84 1.86 4.20 9.70
C SER A 84 1.38 3.30 8.54
N LEU A 85 1.50 3.77 7.30
CA LEU A 85 1.18 2.98 6.11
C LEU A 85 2.05 1.72 6.04
N VAL A 86 3.36 1.85 6.14
CA VAL A 86 4.28 0.70 6.11
C VAL A 86 3.90 -0.30 7.20
N ASN A 87 3.71 0.15 8.44
CA ASN A 87 3.36 -0.73 9.56
C ASN A 87 2.03 -1.44 9.31
N ALA A 88 1.02 -0.74 8.79
CA ALA A 88 -0.27 -1.34 8.45
C ALA A 88 -0.17 -2.32 7.27
N LEU A 89 0.83 -2.22 6.39
CA LEU A 89 1.02 -3.16 5.29
C LEU A 89 1.86 -4.37 5.70
N THR A 90 2.81 -4.21 6.61
CA THR A 90 3.78 -5.25 6.99
C THR A 90 3.45 -5.99 8.27
N ALA A 91 2.51 -5.50 9.10
CA ALA A 91 2.02 -6.26 10.24
C ALA A 91 1.34 -7.54 9.72
N GLY A 92 1.81 -8.71 10.16
CA GLY A 92 1.20 -10.02 9.88
C GLY A 92 -0.13 -10.13 10.58
#